data_AF-A0A2M8HMC2-F1
#
_entry.id   AF-A0A2M8HMC2-F1
#
_cell.length_a   1.000
_cell.length_b   1.000
_cell.length_c   1.000
_cell.angle_alpha   90.00
_cell.angle_beta   90.00
_cell.angle_gamma   90.00
#
_symmetry.space_group_name_H-M   'P 1'
#
loop_
_entity.id
_entity.type
_entity.pdbx_description
1 polymer ?
#
loop_
_entity_poly.entity_id
_entity_poly.type
_entity_poly.pdbx_seq_one_letter_code
_entity_poly.pdbx_strand_id
1 'polypeptide(L)'
;MSSTKFLTEDDTRPSAEWGPFELKATIHTMATEISAFLKEQDPKAILAISRMENQSSEHIEPEMITRELISKLILNKVKFIDRSKREEAINESIFGKQGITKDSKDLKLESVDYVLDGIVLDNVRYVDTKKIQYIIVSFQMTKLSSGLIVWQGEQKFLKESKSPFVKW
;
A
#
# COMPACT_ATOMS: atom_id res chain seq x y z
N MET A 1 19.71 -19.60 -25.89
CA MET A 1 19.16 -18.23 -25.84
C MET A 1 17.93 -18.27 -24.95
N SER A 2 17.93 -17.60 -23.80
CA SER A 2 16.71 -17.46 -22.99
C SER A 2 15.81 -16.44 -23.68
N SER A 3 14.68 -16.88 -24.25
CA SER A 3 13.71 -15.95 -24.85
C SER A 3 12.82 -15.41 -23.74
N THR A 4 13.16 -14.26 -23.19
CA THR A 4 12.26 -13.53 -22.29
C THR A 4 11.07 -13.03 -23.09
N LYS A 5 9.86 -13.46 -22.72
CA LYS A 5 8.60 -12.93 -23.27
C LYS A 5 7.95 -12.04 -22.23
N PHE A 6 7.71 -10.78 -22.59
CA PHE A 6 6.91 -9.88 -21.77
C PHE A 6 5.44 -10.28 -21.90
N LEU A 7 4.75 -10.40 -20.77
CA LEU A 7 3.31 -10.62 -20.70
C LEU A 7 2.64 -9.31 -20.27
N THR A 8 1.38 -9.10 -20.64
CA THR A 8 0.59 -7.96 -20.19
C THR A 8 -0.03 -8.24 -18.82
N GLU A 9 -0.30 -7.20 -18.04
CA GLU A 9 -0.89 -7.31 -16.69
C GLU A 9 -2.32 -7.90 -16.70
N ASP A 10 -3.00 -7.87 -17.84
CA ASP A 10 -4.35 -8.43 -17.99
C ASP A 10 -4.37 -9.96 -18.17
N ASP A 11 -3.24 -10.56 -18.51
CA ASP A 11 -3.09 -12.01 -18.67
C ASP A 11 -2.65 -12.71 -17.35
N THR A 12 -2.65 -11.97 -16.24
CA THR A 12 -2.14 -12.45 -14.95
C THR A 12 -3.05 -13.53 -14.37
N ARG A 13 -2.44 -14.63 -13.93
CA ARG A 13 -3.14 -15.79 -13.36
C ARG A 13 -2.70 -15.99 -11.92
N PRO A 14 -3.57 -16.57 -11.06
CA PRO A 14 -3.16 -17.00 -9.72
C PRO A 14 -1.94 -17.91 -9.82
N SER A 15 -1.02 -17.73 -8.88
CA SER A 15 0.24 -18.45 -8.85
C SER A 15 0.48 -19.05 -7.47
N ALA A 16 1.45 -19.97 -7.36
CA ALA A 16 1.83 -20.53 -6.07
C ALA A 16 2.45 -19.47 -5.14
N GLU A 17 3.11 -18.46 -5.73
CA GLU A 17 3.74 -17.35 -5.03
C GLU A 17 2.88 -16.08 -5.18
N TRP A 18 3.08 -15.11 -4.29
CA TRP A 18 2.50 -13.79 -4.43
C TRP A 18 2.93 -13.16 -5.75
N GLY A 19 1.95 -12.72 -6.54
CA GLY A 19 2.23 -12.17 -7.85
C GLY A 19 1.33 -11.03 -8.26
N PRO A 20 1.37 -10.67 -9.55
CA PRO A 20 0.60 -9.55 -10.10
C PRO A 20 -0.91 -9.70 -9.94
N PHE A 21 -1.42 -10.94 -9.92
CA PHE A 21 -2.85 -11.18 -9.73
C PHE A 21 -3.32 -10.75 -8.33
N GLU A 22 -2.65 -11.23 -7.28
CA GLU A 22 -3.00 -10.90 -5.89
C GLU A 22 -2.78 -9.41 -5.62
N LEU A 23 -1.71 -8.83 -6.17
CA LEU A 23 -1.44 -7.39 -6.11
C LEU A 23 -2.59 -6.60 -6.73
N LYS A 24 -2.93 -6.84 -8.02
CA LYS A 24 -3.99 -6.11 -8.72
C LYS A 24 -5.34 -6.23 -8.01
N ALA A 25 -5.69 -7.42 -7.53
CA ALA A 25 -6.92 -7.65 -6.77
C ALA A 25 -6.92 -6.82 -5.49
N THR A 26 -5.82 -6.82 -4.73
CA THR A 26 -5.67 -6.03 -3.50
C THR A 26 -5.80 -4.53 -3.80
N ILE A 27 -5.06 -4.02 -4.77
CA ILE A 27 -5.09 -2.60 -5.14
C ILE A 27 -6.48 -2.18 -5.60
N HIS A 28 -7.14 -3.01 -6.41
CA HIS A 28 -8.49 -2.73 -6.91
C HIS A 28 -9.50 -2.61 -5.76
N THR A 29 -9.56 -3.61 -4.87
CA THR A 29 -10.49 -3.62 -3.74
C THR A 29 -10.22 -2.44 -2.82
N MET A 30 -8.98 -2.32 -2.32
CA MET A 30 -8.62 -1.29 -1.34
C MET A 30 -8.78 0.12 -1.88
N ALA A 31 -8.34 0.38 -3.13
CA ALA A 31 -8.48 1.71 -3.70
C ALA A 31 -9.94 2.10 -3.92
N THR A 32 -10.79 1.13 -4.28
CA THR A 32 -12.24 1.36 -4.48
C THR A 32 -12.90 1.71 -3.15
N GLU A 33 -12.69 0.90 -2.11
CA GLU A 33 -13.27 1.11 -0.78
C GLU A 33 -12.80 2.41 -0.14
N ILE A 34 -11.48 2.66 -0.12
CA ILE A 34 -10.91 3.89 0.43
C ILE A 34 -11.44 5.12 -0.30
N SER A 35 -11.48 5.08 -1.64
CA SER A 35 -11.97 6.22 -2.42
C SER A 35 -13.45 6.47 -2.19
N ALA A 36 -14.27 5.43 -2.03
CA ALA A 36 -15.68 5.57 -1.71
C ALA A 36 -15.87 6.18 -0.32
N PHE A 37 -15.18 5.64 0.69
CA PHE A 37 -15.20 6.15 2.05
C PHE A 37 -14.80 7.64 2.12
N LEU A 38 -13.69 8.03 1.51
CA LEU A 38 -13.23 9.42 1.52
C LEU A 38 -14.18 10.35 0.76
N LYS A 39 -14.74 9.92 -0.37
CA LYS A 39 -15.73 10.73 -1.11
C LYS A 39 -17.00 11.00 -0.30
N GLU A 40 -17.39 10.08 0.57
CA GLU A 40 -18.57 10.23 1.41
C GLU A 40 -18.27 11.07 2.66
N GLN A 41 -17.15 10.79 3.33
CA GLN A 41 -16.86 11.34 4.66
C GLN A 41 -16.01 12.61 4.62
N ASP A 42 -15.00 12.67 3.74
CA ASP A 42 -14.05 13.79 3.67
C ASP A 42 -13.32 13.87 2.32
N PRO A 43 -13.95 14.49 1.29
CA PRO A 43 -13.41 14.52 -0.08
C PRO A 43 -12.11 15.30 -0.23
N LYS A 44 -11.73 16.10 0.77
CA LYS A 44 -10.53 16.94 0.74
C LYS A 44 -9.41 16.40 1.61
N ALA A 45 -9.63 15.26 2.25
CA ALA A 45 -8.70 14.59 3.15
C ALA A 45 -7.29 14.47 2.56
N ILE A 46 -6.32 14.72 3.43
CA ILE A 46 -4.91 14.53 3.15
C ILE A 46 -4.41 13.36 3.98
N LEU A 47 -3.93 12.32 3.30
CA LEU A 47 -3.48 11.09 3.93
C LEU A 47 -1.96 11.08 4.09
N ALA A 48 -1.49 10.35 5.08
CA ALA A 48 -0.13 9.83 5.10
C ALA A 48 -0.20 8.31 5.17
N ILE A 49 0.74 7.64 4.51
CA ILE A 49 0.88 6.18 4.61
C ILE A 49 2.04 5.87 5.57
N SER A 50 1.82 4.91 6.45
CA SER A 50 2.91 4.33 7.24
C SER A 50 3.63 3.25 6.43
N ARG A 51 4.82 2.85 6.90
CA ARG A 51 5.50 1.68 6.32
C ARG A 51 4.64 0.45 6.54
N MET A 52 4.31 -0.25 5.46
CA MET A 52 3.58 -1.50 5.52
C MET A 52 4.50 -2.64 6.00
N GLU A 53 3.98 -3.50 6.88
CA GLU A 53 4.71 -4.66 7.38
C GLU A 53 4.36 -5.94 6.64
N ASN A 54 5.36 -6.78 6.37
CA ASN A 54 5.14 -8.16 5.94
C ASN A 54 5.42 -9.10 7.12
N GLN A 55 4.36 -9.74 7.61
CA GLN A 55 4.41 -10.78 8.64
C GLN A 55 3.93 -12.13 8.09
N SER A 56 4.00 -12.31 6.77
CA SER A 56 3.69 -13.58 6.09
C SER A 56 4.95 -14.42 5.86
N SER A 57 4.75 -15.70 5.56
CA SER A 57 5.82 -16.62 5.16
C SER A 57 6.35 -16.40 3.74
N GLU A 58 5.69 -15.57 2.93
CA GLU A 58 6.12 -15.27 1.55
C GLU A 58 6.99 -14.01 1.49
N HIS A 59 7.95 -14.00 0.56
CA HIS A 59 8.74 -12.82 0.23
C HIS A 59 7.91 -11.82 -0.59
N ILE A 60 7.05 -11.09 0.11
CA ILE A 60 6.22 -10.01 -0.45
C ILE A 60 6.92 -8.68 -0.18
N GLU A 61 7.07 -7.86 -1.23
CA GLU A 61 7.60 -6.50 -1.15
C GLU A 61 6.48 -5.51 -0.80
N PRO A 62 6.37 -5.04 0.46
CA PRO A 62 5.25 -4.18 0.88
C PRO A 62 5.29 -2.80 0.23
N GLU A 63 6.49 -2.34 -0.15
CA GLU A 63 6.64 -1.07 -0.86
C GLU A 63 5.92 -1.10 -2.21
N MET A 64 5.89 -2.25 -2.88
CA MET A 64 5.17 -2.42 -4.15
C MET A 64 3.66 -2.24 -3.97
N ILE A 65 3.08 -2.86 -2.93
CA ILE A 65 1.64 -2.75 -2.62
C ILE A 65 1.30 -1.29 -2.29
N THR A 66 2.06 -0.66 -1.40
CA THR A 66 1.79 0.72 -0.98
C THR A 66 1.95 1.71 -2.13
N ARG A 67 2.99 1.58 -2.96
CA ARG A 67 3.22 2.47 -4.11
C ARG A 67 2.12 2.37 -5.16
N GLU A 68 1.68 1.17 -5.49
CA GLU A 68 0.57 0.99 -6.45
C GLU A 68 -0.76 1.49 -5.88
N LEU A 69 -1.02 1.27 -4.59
CA LEU A 69 -2.20 1.79 -3.92
C LEU A 69 -2.25 3.31 -3.97
N ILE A 70 -1.15 3.98 -3.61
CA ILE A 70 -1.02 5.44 -3.68
C ILE A 70 -1.26 5.93 -5.10
N SER A 71 -0.61 5.30 -6.10
CA SER A 71 -0.78 5.65 -7.50
C SER A 71 -2.25 5.58 -7.93
N LYS A 72 -2.96 4.51 -7.55
CA LYS A 72 -4.39 4.34 -7.85
C LYS A 72 -5.27 5.36 -7.12
N LEU A 73 -4.96 5.67 -5.86
CA LEU A 73 -5.72 6.64 -5.06
C LEU A 73 -5.52 8.09 -5.52
N ILE A 74 -4.32 8.45 -5.98
CA ILE A 74 -4.03 9.76 -6.60
C ILE A 74 -4.87 9.95 -7.87
N LEU A 75 -5.02 8.92 -8.70
CA LEU A 75 -5.92 8.96 -9.87
C LEU A 75 -7.37 9.25 -9.45
N ASN A 76 -7.79 8.78 -8.28
CA ASN A 76 -9.09 9.06 -7.66
C ASN A 76 -9.16 10.38 -6.88
N LYS A 77 -8.16 11.27 -7.04
CA LYS A 77 -8.06 12.61 -6.42
C LYS A 77 -7.83 12.60 -4.91
N VAL A 78 -7.38 11.49 -4.34
CA VAL A 78 -6.92 11.44 -2.95
C VAL A 78 -5.54 12.10 -2.87
N LYS A 79 -5.34 12.92 -1.83
CA LYS A 79 -4.08 13.65 -1.61
C LYS A 79 -3.25 12.92 -0.57
N PHE A 80 -1.94 12.89 -0.79
CA PHE A 80 -0.98 12.33 0.15
C PHE A 80 0.08 13.34 0.52
N ILE A 81 0.51 13.28 1.78
CA ILE A 81 1.73 13.94 2.24
C ILE A 81 2.86 12.92 2.21
N ASP A 82 3.90 13.25 1.46
CA ASP A 82 5.18 12.56 1.55
C ASP A 82 5.95 13.09 2.77
N ARG A 83 6.00 12.28 3.82
CA ARG A 83 6.71 12.64 5.06
C ARG A 83 8.23 12.75 4.84
N SER A 84 8.80 12.01 3.89
CA SER A 84 10.25 12.03 3.61
C SER A 84 10.71 13.36 3.02
N LYS A 85 9.82 14.05 2.30
CA LYS A 85 10.11 15.34 1.66
C LYS A 85 9.77 16.55 2.52
N ARG A 86 9.09 16.34 3.65
CA ARG A 86 8.67 17.43 4.53
C ARG A 86 9.86 18.16 5.17
N GLU A 87 10.87 17.42 5.63
CA GLU A 87 12.06 18.02 6.24
C GLU A 87 12.87 18.83 5.22
N GLU A 88 13.02 18.30 4.00
CA GLU A 88 13.68 18.99 2.89
C GLU A 88 12.96 20.31 2.55
N ALA A 89 11.64 20.29 2.44
CA ALA A 89 10.83 21.49 2.17
C ALA A 89 10.92 22.56 3.28
N ILE A 90 10.97 22.12 4.55
CA ILE A 90 11.18 23.03 5.69
C ILE A 90 12.56 23.68 5.60
N ASN A 91 13.60 22.88 5.37
CA ASN A 91 14.97 23.37 5.27
C ASN A 91 15.11 24.37 4.12
N GLU A 92 14.59 24.05 2.93
CA GLU A 92 14.63 24.94 1.75
C GLU A 92 13.90 26.26 2.02
N SER A 93 12.75 26.23 2.70
CA SER A 93 12.04 27.45 3.09
C SER A 93 12.85 28.33 4.04
N ILE A 94 13.53 27.73 5.02
CA ILE A 94 14.43 28.46 5.94
C ILE A 94 15.58 29.11 5.14
N PHE A 95 16.20 28.38 4.21
CA PHE A 95 17.25 28.93 3.34
C PHE A 95 16.76 30.10 2.49
N GLY A 96 15.57 30.00 1.90
CA GLY A 96 14.95 31.11 1.16
C GLY A 96 14.70 32.35 2.02
N LYS A 97 14.29 32.16 3.29
CA LYS A 97 14.07 33.26 4.25
C LYS A 97 15.36 33.94 4.74
N GLN A 98 16.50 33.27 4.67
CA GLN A 98 17.81 33.85 5.03
C GLN A 98 18.38 34.80 3.95
N GLY A 99 17.61 35.12 2.90
CA GLY A 99 17.88 36.26 2.02
C GLY A 99 18.72 35.97 0.78
N ILE A 100 18.91 34.70 0.40
CA ILE A 100 19.61 34.32 -0.85
C ILE A 100 18.69 34.53 -2.08
N THR A 101 17.36 34.62 -1.90
CA THR A 101 16.39 34.87 -2.97
C THR A 101 15.46 36.03 -2.61
N LYS A 102 15.11 36.86 -3.61
CA LYS A 102 14.29 38.09 -3.43
C LYS A 102 12.80 37.81 -3.12
N ASP A 103 12.34 36.58 -3.32
CA ASP A 103 10.95 36.17 -3.14
C ASP A 103 10.84 35.07 -2.08
N SER A 104 10.84 35.44 -0.80
CA SER A 104 10.56 34.49 0.28
C SER A 104 9.08 34.13 0.27
N LYS A 105 8.70 33.03 -0.38
CA LYS A 105 7.35 32.45 -0.22
C LYS A 105 7.24 31.80 1.16
N ASP A 106 6.20 32.15 1.91
CA ASP A 106 5.88 31.46 3.16
C ASP A 106 5.45 30.02 2.87
N LEU A 107 6.19 29.06 3.44
CA LEU A 107 5.85 27.65 3.38
C LEU A 107 4.58 27.42 4.22
N LYS A 108 3.49 27.04 3.55
CA LYS A 108 2.28 26.52 4.19
C LYS A 108 2.35 25.00 4.17
N LEU A 109 2.61 24.40 5.33
CA LEU A 109 2.58 22.96 5.49
C LEU A 109 1.13 22.51 5.73
N GLU A 110 0.63 21.65 4.84
CA GLU A 110 -0.65 20.99 5.03
C GLU A 110 -0.55 19.95 6.16
N SER A 111 -1.59 19.86 6.99
CA SER A 111 -1.72 18.83 8.02
C SER A 111 -2.18 17.51 7.41
N VAL A 112 -1.82 16.41 8.08
CA VAL A 112 -2.35 15.07 7.74
C VAL A 112 -3.67 14.89 8.49
N ASP A 113 -4.73 14.49 7.79
CA ASP A 113 -6.03 14.21 8.39
C ASP A 113 -6.13 12.75 8.84
N TYR A 114 -5.61 11.84 8.01
CA TYR A 114 -5.65 10.39 8.25
C TYR A 114 -4.30 9.73 8.02
N VAL A 115 -4.03 8.70 8.82
CA VAL A 115 -2.89 7.79 8.64
C VAL A 115 -3.43 6.45 8.15
N LEU A 116 -2.85 5.93 7.08
CA LEU A 116 -3.15 4.62 6.53
C LEU A 116 -2.01 3.66 6.88
N ASP A 117 -2.34 2.64 7.67
CA ASP A 117 -1.43 1.58 8.07
C ASP A 117 -1.79 0.29 7.32
N GLY A 118 -0.79 -0.53 7.00
CA GLY A 118 -0.98 -1.75 6.24
C GLY A 118 -0.14 -2.92 6.79
N ILE A 119 -0.68 -4.13 6.69
CA ILE A 119 -0.01 -5.34 7.13
C ILE A 119 -0.38 -6.54 6.24
N VAL A 120 0.60 -7.40 5.94
CA VAL A 120 0.36 -8.71 5.33
C VAL A 120 0.58 -9.81 6.34
N LEU A 121 -0.40 -10.70 6.47
CA LEU A 121 -0.40 -11.84 7.38
C LEU A 121 -0.64 -13.12 6.59
N ASP A 122 -0.15 -14.26 7.08
CA ASP A 122 -0.58 -15.54 6.55
C ASP A 122 -0.73 -16.65 7.59
N ASN A 123 -1.37 -17.73 7.16
CA ASN A 123 -1.43 -19.00 7.87
C ASN A 123 -1.20 -20.14 6.89
N VAL A 124 -0.11 -20.89 7.10
CA VAL A 124 0.26 -22.04 6.26
C VAL A 124 -0.07 -23.34 6.98
N ARG A 125 -0.70 -24.27 6.26
CA ARG A 125 -1.01 -25.63 6.72
C ARG A 125 -0.65 -26.64 5.65
N TYR A 126 -0.34 -27.85 6.10
CA TYR A 126 -0.11 -29.00 5.23
C TYR A 126 -1.22 -30.02 5.47
N VAL A 127 -1.93 -30.38 4.40
CA VAL A 127 -3.00 -31.39 4.44
C VAL A 127 -2.71 -32.39 3.33
N ASP A 128 -2.46 -33.63 3.73
CA ASP A 128 -1.96 -34.70 2.84
C ASP A 128 -0.72 -34.24 2.05
N THR A 129 -0.83 -34.16 0.73
CA THR A 129 0.24 -33.78 -0.20
C THR A 129 0.14 -32.32 -0.65
N LYS A 130 -0.67 -31.51 0.03
CA LYS A 130 -1.01 -30.14 -0.37
C LYS A 130 -0.58 -29.14 0.71
N LYS A 131 -0.01 -28.02 0.26
CA LYS A 131 0.20 -26.82 1.06
C LYS A 131 -1.01 -25.91 0.87
N ILE A 132 -1.69 -25.59 1.96
CA ILE A 132 -2.78 -24.61 2.00
C ILE A 132 -2.25 -23.37 2.68
N GLN A 133 -2.39 -22.21 2.04
CA GLN A 133 -1.92 -20.94 2.57
C GLN A 133 -3.02 -19.90 2.49
N TYR A 134 -3.34 -19.31 3.64
CA TYR A 134 -4.33 -18.25 3.75
C TYR A 134 -3.62 -16.93 4.01
N ILE A 135 -3.66 -16.02 3.04
CA ILE A 135 -2.99 -14.70 3.10
C ILE A 135 -4.06 -13.63 3.31
N ILE A 136 -3.77 -12.69 4.20
CA ILE A 136 -4.59 -11.51 4.45
C ILE A 136 -3.73 -10.27 4.23
N VAL A 137 -4.16 -9.40 3.34
CA VAL A 137 -3.66 -8.03 3.24
C VAL A 137 -4.68 -7.12 3.90
N SER A 138 -4.29 -6.47 4.98
CA SER A 138 -5.17 -5.59 5.77
C SER A 138 -4.67 -4.17 5.73
N PHE A 139 -5.60 -3.23 5.58
CA PHE A 139 -5.35 -1.80 5.74
C PHE A 139 -6.28 -1.20 6.78
N GLN A 140 -5.76 -0.26 7.56
CA GLN A 140 -6.49 0.47 8.59
C GLN A 140 -6.26 1.97 8.43
N MET A 141 -7.34 2.75 8.49
CA MET A 141 -7.27 4.21 8.45
C MET A 141 -7.63 4.80 9.81
N THR A 142 -6.71 5.62 10.33
CA THR A 142 -6.84 6.28 11.63
C THR A 142 -6.95 7.79 11.44
N LYS A 143 -7.96 8.43 12.03
CA LYS A 143 -8.11 9.89 12.04
C LYS A 143 -7.13 10.52 13.03
N LEU A 144 -6.15 11.28 12.52
CA LEU A 144 -5.01 11.74 13.32
C LEU A 144 -5.42 12.64 14.50
N SER A 145 -6.45 13.47 14.33
CA SER A 145 -6.93 14.39 15.37
C SER A 145 -7.59 13.71 16.57
N SER A 146 -8.05 12.46 16.43
CA SER A 146 -8.79 11.74 17.47
C SER A 146 -8.19 10.39 17.85
N GLY A 147 -7.30 9.84 17.02
CA GLY A 147 -6.78 8.48 17.16
C GLY A 147 -7.80 7.39 16.84
N LEU A 148 -8.99 7.74 16.35
CA LEU A 148 -10.04 6.77 16.03
C LEU A 148 -9.75 6.06 14.71
N ILE A 149 -9.92 4.74 14.72
CA ILE A 149 -9.98 3.93 13.49
C ILE A 149 -11.33 4.21 12.84
N VAL A 150 -11.31 4.78 11.64
CA VAL A 150 -12.51 5.22 10.92
C VAL A 150 -12.86 4.34 9.73
N TRP A 151 -11.88 3.57 9.25
CA TRP A 151 -12.06 2.61 8.17
C TRP A 151 -11.06 1.46 8.30
N GLN A 152 -11.47 0.26 7.92
CA GLN A 152 -10.62 -0.91 7.82
C GLN A 152 -11.11 -1.78 6.66
N GLY A 153 -10.18 -2.35 5.90
CA GLY A 153 -10.47 -3.22 4.77
C GLY A 153 -9.46 -4.35 4.68
N GLU A 154 -9.90 -5.51 4.16
CA GLU A 154 -9.06 -6.69 4.02
C GLU A 154 -9.27 -7.33 2.65
N GLN A 155 -8.17 -7.73 2.01
CA GLN A 155 -8.19 -8.63 0.87
C GLN A 155 -7.60 -9.98 1.29
N LYS A 156 -8.34 -11.05 0.99
CA LYS A 156 -8.02 -12.42 1.42
C LYS A 156 -7.74 -13.31 0.22
N PHE A 157 -6.74 -14.17 0.34
CA PHE A 157 -6.40 -15.17 -0.66
C PHE A 157 -6.25 -16.53 0.01
N LEU A 158 -6.91 -17.54 -0.56
CA LEU A 158 -6.71 -18.93 -0.18
C LEU A 158 -5.99 -19.64 -1.33
N LYS A 159 -4.74 -20.03 -1.09
CA LYS A 159 -3.89 -20.72 -2.06
C LYS A 159 -3.81 -22.20 -1.70
N GLU A 160 -3.93 -23.05 -2.71
CA GLU A 160 -3.60 -24.47 -2.64
C GLU A 160 -2.45 -24.73 -3.61
N SER A 161 -1.35 -25.30 -3.12
CA SER A 161 -0.23 -25.74 -3.94
C SER A 161 0.17 -27.17 -3.61
N LYS A 162 0.79 -27.86 -4.56
CA LYS A 162 1.37 -29.19 -4.28
C LYS A 162 2.56 -29.02 -3.36
N SER A 163 2.61 -29.79 -2.27
CA SER A 163 3.81 -29.83 -1.43
C SER A 163 4.94 -30.47 -2.23
N PRO A 164 6.14 -29.87 -2.30
CA PRO A 164 7.29 -30.57 -2.84
C PRO A 164 7.55 -31.78 -1.95
N PHE A 165 7.28 -32.99 -2.44
CA PHE A 165 7.79 -34.20 -1.83
C PHE A 165 9.33 -34.14 -1.91
N VAL A 166 9.98 -33.75 -0.82
CA VAL A 166 11.43 -33.93 -0.70
C VAL A 166 11.64 -35.41 -0.33
N LYS A 167 11.93 -36.24 -1.34
CA LYS A 167 12.56 -37.54 -1.11
C LYS A 167 13.99 -37.27 -0.64
N TRP A 168 14.27 -37.63 0.60
CA TRP A 168 15.61 -37.85 1.10
C TRP A 168 16.11 -39.23 0.67
#